data_AF-J0X165-F1
#
_entry.id   AF-J0X165-F1
#
_cell.length_a   1.000
_cell.length_b   1.000
_cell.length_c   1.000
_cell.angle_alpha   90.00
_cell.angle_beta   90.00
_cell.angle_gamma   90.00
#
_symmetry.space_group_name_H-M   'P 1'
#
loop_
_entity.id
_entity.type
_entity.pdbx_description
1 polymer ?
#
loop_
_entity_poly.entity_id
_entity_poly.type
_entity_poly.pdbx_seq_one_letter_code
_entity_poly.pdbx_strand_id
1 'polypeptide(L)'
;MMPSAHIHRRLLRTPSLRTVLICILVFLLGIIAITIRAQYHNEVEVPQQQKLCESMILEFSSHFGNAPAQCSPRYGHTPDDWPDNPFSSEQIQDIKKAISKYNFLYPKRAVSFESVKRAYGRDLARNISTGWRIYTREMYFAYWYGDYKSGIKYGA
;
A
#
# COMPACT_ATOMS: atom_id res chain seq x y z
N MET A 1 -45.82 -51.73 41.94
CA MET A 1 -44.61 -51.62 41.11
C MET A 1 -45.02 -51.15 39.71
N MET A 2 -44.91 -49.86 39.44
CA MET A 2 -44.74 -49.23 38.11
C MET A 2 -44.49 -47.73 38.35
N PRO A 3 -43.34 -47.16 37.94
CA PRO A 3 -43.11 -45.72 38.03
C PRO A 3 -43.60 -45.05 36.74
N SER A 4 -44.52 -44.10 36.88
CA SER A 4 -44.98 -43.23 35.78
C SER A 4 -43.89 -42.21 35.45
N ALA A 5 -43.36 -42.30 34.22
CA ALA A 5 -42.38 -41.38 33.68
C ALA A 5 -43.04 -40.06 33.27
N HIS A 6 -42.95 -39.02 34.11
CA HIS A 6 -43.30 -37.67 33.69
C HIS A 6 -42.07 -36.90 33.21
N ILE A 7 -41.97 -36.91 31.89
CA ILE A 7 -41.18 -36.07 30.98
C ILE A 7 -40.92 -34.67 31.57
N HIS A 8 -39.65 -34.36 31.84
CA HIS A 8 -39.19 -33.00 32.11
C HIS A 8 -39.46 -32.10 30.89
N ARG A 9 -40.57 -31.35 30.91
CA ARG A 9 -40.75 -30.20 30.00
C ARG A 9 -39.73 -29.14 30.38
N ARG A 10 -38.65 -29.00 29.59
CA ARG A 10 -37.79 -27.81 29.66
C ARG A 10 -38.65 -26.61 29.28
N LEU A 11 -39.06 -25.82 30.27
CA LEU A 11 -39.70 -24.53 30.07
C LEU A 11 -38.70 -23.62 29.35
N LEU A 12 -38.92 -23.40 28.05
CA LEU A 12 -38.28 -22.31 27.32
C LEU A 12 -38.77 -21.00 27.97
N ARG A 13 -37.94 -20.43 28.84
CA ARG A 13 -38.19 -19.15 29.50
C ARG A 13 -38.20 -18.08 28.40
N THR A 14 -39.38 -17.56 28.07
CA THR A 14 -39.51 -16.49 27.06
C THR A 14 -38.73 -15.26 27.53
N PRO A 15 -37.90 -14.65 26.65
CA PRO A 15 -37.18 -13.45 27.03
C PRO A 15 -38.18 -12.34 27.37
N SER A 16 -37.91 -11.59 28.44
CA SER A 16 -38.75 -10.45 28.79
C SER A 16 -38.74 -9.41 27.67
N LEU A 17 -39.84 -8.66 27.50
CA LEU A 17 -39.93 -7.57 26.52
C LEU A 17 -38.74 -6.60 26.60
N ARG A 18 -38.28 -6.31 27.83
CA ARG A 18 -37.11 -5.48 28.11
C ARG A 18 -35.83 -6.07 27.53
N THR A 19 -35.63 -7.39 27.66
CA THR A 19 -34.48 -8.09 27.07
C THR A 19 -34.51 -7.99 25.55
N VAL A 20 -35.68 -8.21 24.94
CA VAL A 20 -35.85 -8.12 23.48
C VAL A 20 -35.55 -6.70 22.98
N LEU A 21 -36.08 -5.67 23.65
CA LEU A 21 -35.81 -4.26 23.33
C LEU A 21 -34.32 -3.91 23.41
N ILE A 22 -33.62 -4.36 24.45
CA ILE A 22 -32.19 -4.13 24.60
C ILE A 22 -31.41 -4.82 23.46
N CYS A 23 -31.77 -6.06 23.12
CA CYS A 23 -31.12 -6.77 22.01
C CYS A 23 -31.33 -6.05 20.68
N ILE A 24 -32.54 -5.55 20.40
CA ILE A 24 -32.83 -4.76 19.19
C ILE A 24 -31.98 -3.49 19.17
N LEU A 25 -31.89 -2.77 20.29
CA LEU A 25 -31.15 -1.51 20.36
C LEU A 25 -29.65 -1.72 20.16
N VAL A 26 -29.05 -2.75 20.77
CA VAL A 26 -27.65 -3.13 20.54
C VAL A 26 -27.42 -3.54 19.08
N PHE A 27 -28.34 -4.29 18.49
CA PHE A 27 -28.24 -4.70 17.09
C PHE A 27 -28.28 -3.50 16.15
N LEU A 28 -29.19 -2.55 16.38
CA LEU A 28 -29.27 -1.31 15.59
C LEU A 28 -28.00 -0.47 15.72
N LEU A 29 -27.44 -0.31 16.92
CA LEU A 29 -26.16 0.37 17.11
C LEU A 29 -25.02 -0.34 16.38
N GLY A 30 -25.01 -1.67 16.38
CA GLY A 30 -24.05 -2.48 15.62
C GLY A 30 -24.14 -2.21 14.12
N ILE A 31 -25.35 -2.19 13.55
CA ILE A 31 -25.56 -1.87 12.13
C ILE A 31 -25.04 -0.46 11.82
N ILE A 32 -25.39 0.54 12.64
CA ILE A 32 -24.97 1.92 12.45
C ILE A 32 -23.44 2.03 12.44
N ALA A 33 -22.76 1.36 13.38
CA ALA A 33 -21.30 1.36 13.44
C ALA A 33 -20.67 0.72 12.18
N ILE A 34 -21.24 -0.39 11.69
CA ILE A 34 -20.77 -1.05 10.46
C ILE A 34 -20.96 -0.13 9.25
N THR A 35 -22.10 0.55 9.14
CA THR A 35 -22.36 1.47 8.03
C THR A 35 -21.41 2.66 8.03
N ILE A 36 -21.13 3.26 9.20
CA ILE A 36 -20.17 4.38 9.31
C ILE A 36 -18.77 3.92 8.91
N ARG A 37 -18.32 2.74 9.37
CA ARG A 37 -17.02 2.19 8.98
C ARG A 37 -16.93 1.93 7.47
N ALA A 38 -18.00 1.36 6.90
CA ALA A 38 -18.06 1.11 5.46
C ALA A 38 -18.03 2.40 4.65
N GLN A 39 -18.76 3.44 5.07
CA GLN A 39 -18.71 4.76 4.43
C GLN A 39 -17.31 5.36 4.50
N TYR A 40 -16.70 5.39 5.69
CA TYR A 40 -15.35 5.92 5.86
C TYR A 40 -14.33 5.20 4.97
N HIS A 41 -14.38 3.86 4.92
CA HIS A 41 -13.51 3.07 4.05
C HIS A 41 -13.68 3.44 2.57
N ASN A 42 -14.92 3.56 2.09
CA ASN A 42 -15.19 3.83 0.68
C ASN A 42 -14.99 5.30 0.27
N GLU A 43 -15.27 6.25 1.16
CA GLU A 43 -15.21 7.69 0.85
C GLU A 43 -13.83 8.30 1.12
N VAL A 44 -13.04 7.72 2.03
CA VAL A 44 -11.75 8.27 2.47
C VAL A 44 -10.60 7.33 2.14
N GLU A 45 -10.61 6.10 2.65
CA GLU A 45 -9.46 5.19 2.54
C GLU A 45 -9.21 4.78 1.07
N VAL A 46 -10.24 4.35 0.33
CA VAL A 46 -10.11 3.90 -1.07
C VAL A 46 -9.60 5.02 -2.00
N PRO A 47 -10.17 6.24 -2.02
CA PRO A 47 -9.66 7.32 -2.86
C PRO A 47 -8.23 7.74 -2.49
N GLN A 48 -7.88 7.70 -1.20
CA GLN A 48 -6.53 8.02 -0.74
C GLN A 48 -5.51 6.98 -1.21
N GLN A 49 -5.85 5.69 -1.10
CA GLN A 49 -5.03 4.60 -1.60
C GLN A 49 -4.84 4.69 -3.12
N GLN A 50 -5.91 4.99 -3.86
CA GLN A 50 -5.83 5.15 -5.31
C GLN A 50 -4.88 6.28 -5.72
N LYS A 51 -5.01 7.47 -5.10
CA LYS A 51 -4.09 8.60 -5.34
C LYS A 51 -2.64 8.24 -5.04
N LEU A 52 -2.41 7.50 -3.96
CA LEU A 52 -1.08 7.03 -3.59
C LEU A 52 -0.51 6.09 -4.66
N CYS A 53 -1.27 5.08 -5.09
CA CYS A 53 -0.84 4.17 -6.15
C CYS A 53 -0.55 4.90 -7.47
N GLU A 54 -1.39 5.86 -7.87
CA GLU A 54 -1.17 6.68 -9.07
C GLU A 54 0.14 7.48 -8.97
N SER A 55 0.43 8.08 -7.82
CA SER A 55 1.67 8.81 -7.59
C SER A 55 2.91 7.91 -7.65
N MET A 56 2.85 6.69 -7.08
CA MET A 56 3.92 5.69 -7.11
C MET A 56 4.26 5.30 -8.55
N ILE A 57 3.23 5.01 -9.35
CA ILE A 57 3.37 4.62 -10.75
C ILE A 57 3.95 5.74 -11.57
N LEU A 58 3.45 6.97 -11.39
CA LEU A 58 3.91 8.12 -12.15
C LEU A 58 5.39 8.38 -11.85
N GLU A 59 5.76 8.47 -10.58
CA GLU A 59 7.15 8.75 -10.18
C GLU A 59 8.11 7.65 -10.65
N PHE A 60 7.74 6.38 -10.46
CA PHE A 60 8.55 5.27 -10.95
C PHE A 60 8.70 5.33 -12.47
N SER A 61 7.60 5.56 -13.19
CA SER A 61 7.57 5.58 -14.65
C SER A 61 8.41 6.71 -15.24
N SER A 62 8.45 7.86 -14.58
CA SER A 62 9.28 8.99 -15.00
C SER A 62 10.78 8.72 -14.96
N HIS A 63 11.27 7.85 -14.05
CA HIS A 63 12.70 7.66 -13.84
C HIS A 63 13.22 6.32 -14.35
N PHE A 64 12.46 5.24 -14.16
CA PHE A 64 12.92 3.88 -14.48
C PHE A 64 12.26 3.31 -15.73
N GLY A 65 11.24 3.99 -16.27
CA GLY A 65 10.35 3.45 -17.31
C GLY A 65 9.18 2.70 -16.69
N ASN A 66 8.41 1.96 -17.50
CA ASN A 66 7.12 1.39 -17.11
C ASN A 66 7.12 0.73 -15.73
N ALA A 67 6.18 1.16 -14.88
CA ALA A 67 5.89 0.50 -13.62
C ALA A 67 5.48 -0.98 -13.83
N PRO A 68 5.66 -1.85 -12.81
CA PRO A 68 5.22 -3.23 -12.90
C PRO A 68 3.73 -3.34 -13.23
N ALA A 69 3.36 -4.21 -14.16
CA ALA A 69 1.99 -4.32 -14.68
C ALA A 69 0.97 -4.69 -13.59
N GLN A 70 1.42 -5.46 -12.59
CA GLN A 70 0.67 -5.87 -11.41
C GLN A 70 0.40 -4.75 -10.39
N CYS A 71 0.76 -3.50 -10.70
CA CYS A 71 0.59 -2.38 -9.77
C CYS A 71 -0.49 -1.38 -10.22
N SER A 72 -1.33 -1.73 -11.20
CA SER A 72 -2.36 -0.81 -11.73
C SER A 72 -3.51 -0.60 -10.73
N PRO A 73 -3.87 0.65 -10.36
CA PRO A 73 -4.97 0.93 -9.43
C PRO A 73 -6.31 0.47 -10.00
N ARG A 74 -6.41 0.36 -11.34
CA ARG A 74 -7.59 -0.10 -12.06
C ARG A 74 -7.99 -1.54 -11.72
N TYR A 75 -7.05 -2.35 -11.24
CA TYR A 75 -7.29 -3.76 -10.88
C TYR A 75 -7.37 -3.98 -9.36
N GLY A 76 -7.57 -2.92 -8.57
CA GLY A 76 -7.75 -3.03 -7.12
C GLY A 76 -6.46 -3.29 -6.34
N HIS A 77 -5.31 -2.96 -6.94
CA HIS A 77 -4.02 -3.08 -6.26
C HIS A 77 -3.81 -1.96 -5.24
N THR A 78 -3.38 -2.38 -4.06
CA THR A 78 -3.02 -1.52 -2.93
C THR A 78 -1.52 -1.23 -2.94
N PRO A 79 -1.06 -0.23 -2.17
CA PRO A 79 0.37 0.05 -2.05
C PRO A 79 1.19 -1.14 -1.53
N ASP A 80 0.57 -2.07 -0.80
CA ASP A 80 1.21 -3.29 -0.28
C ASP A 80 1.48 -4.33 -1.39
N ASP A 81 0.81 -4.22 -2.54
CA ASP A 81 1.03 -5.08 -3.70
C ASP A 81 2.27 -4.68 -4.51
N TRP A 82 2.97 -3.61 -4.11
CA TRP A 82 4.17 -3.17 -4.78
C TRP A 82 5.32 -4.17 -4.57
N PRO A 83 6.01 -4.61 -5.63
CA PRO A 83 7.00 -5.67 -5.51
C PRO A 83 8.22 -5.25 -4.70
N ASP A 84 8.81 -6.21 -3.98
CA ASP A 84 10.09 -6.03 -3.28
C ASP A 84 11.20 -5.54 -4.21
N ASN A 85 11.22 -6.07 -5.44
CA ASN A 85 12.07 -5.61 -6.53
C ASN A 85 11.21 -5.20 -7.72
N PRO A 86 11.08 -3.89 -8.01
CA PRO A 86 10.28 -3.40 -9.13
C PRO A 86 11.04 -3.40 -10.47
N PHE A 87 12.31 -3.79 -10.49
CA PHE A 87 13.17 -3.69 -11.67
C PHE A 87 13.32 -5.03 -12.40
N SER A 88 13.23 -4.99 -13.73
CA SER A 88 13.55 -6.12 -14.61
C SER A 88 15.06 -6.43 -14.61
N SER A 89 15.44 -7.66 -14.95
CA SER A 89 16.85 -8.07 -15.02
C SER A 89 17.71 -7.16 -15.91
N GLU A 90 17.13 -6.64 -17.00
CA GLU A 90 17.78 -5.68 -17.90
C GLU A 90 18.00 -4.33 -17.21
N GLN A 91 16.95 -3.77 -16.59
CA GLN A 91 17.03 -2.52 -15.82
C GLN A 91 18.08 -2.61 -14.70
N ILE A 92 18.20 -3.76 -14.03
CA ILE A 92 19.15 -3.93 -12.92
C ILE A 92 20.58 -3.69 -13.37
N GLN A 93 20.99 -4.19 -14.54
CA GLN A 93 22.35 -4.00 -15.03
C GLN A 93 22.62 -2.53 -15.39
N ASP A 94 21.65 -1.89 -16.04
CA ASP A 94 21.74 -0.47 -16.41
C ASP A 94 21.79 0.44 -15.18
N ILE A 95 20.95 0.16 -14.18
CA ILE A 95 20.93 0.89 -12.91
C ILE A 95 22.28 0.72 -12.20
N LYS A 96 22.82 -0.50 -12.11
CA LYS A 96 24.13 -0.73 -11.47
C LYS A 96 25.25 0.03 -12.17
N LYS A 97 25.26 0.05 -13.50
CA LYS A 97 26.23 0.84 -14.29
C LYS A 97 26.07 2.34 -14.05
N ALA A 98 24.83 2.82 -14.01
CA ALA A 98 24.51 4.21 -13.74
C ALA A 98 24.90 4.63 -12.31
N ILE A 99 24.71 3.75 -11.31
CA ILE A 99 25.14 3.97 -9.93
C ILE A 99 26.66 4.17 -9.87
N SER A 100 27.44 3.34 -10.56
CA SER A 100 28.90 3.53 -10.60
C SER A 100 29.29 4.92 -11.12
N LYS A 101 28.63 5.40 -12.17
CA LYS A 101 28.86 6.76 -12.72
C LYS A 101 28.37 7.86 -11.77
N TYR A 102 27.18 7.72 -11.21
CA TYR A 102 26.60 8.68 -10.29
C TYR A 102 27.45 8.82 -9.02
N ASN A 103 27.88 7.70 -8.43
CA ASN A 103 28.71 7.71 -7.22
C ASN A 103 30.10 8.31 -7.47
N PHE A 104 30.63 8.17 -8.68
CA PHE A 104 31.86 8.85 -9.09
C PHE A 104 31.67 10.38 -9.13
N LEU A 105 30.57 10.86 -9.72
CA LEU A 105 30.26 12.29 -9.82
C LEU A 105 29.84 12.92 -8.47
N TYR A 106 29.13 12.15 -7.64
CA TYR A 106 28.51 12.62 -6.41
C TYR A 106 28.86 11.72 -5.21
N PRO A 107 30.14 11.62 -4.81
CA PRO A 107 30.58 10.67 -3.78
C PRO A 107 29.90 10.89 -2.43
N LYS A 108 29.59 12.14 -2.07
CA LYS A 108 28.85 12.48 -0.83
C LYS A 108 27.39 12.02 -0.83
N ARG A 109 26.84 11.64 -1.98
CA ARG A 109 25.46 11.16 -2.16
C ARG A 109 25.42 9.74 -2.70
N ALA A 110 26.49 8.96 -2.50
CA ALA A 110 26.59 7.63 -3.07
C ALA A 110 25.44 6.72 -2.63
N VAL A 111 24.89 5.99 -3.60
CA VAL A 111 23.79 5.03 -3.42
C VAL A 111 24.24 3.61 -3.74
N SER A 112 23.49 2.62 -3.28
CA SER A 112 23.67 1.23 -3.68
C SER A 112 22.44 0.74 -4.43
N PHE A 113 22.60 -0.32 -5.23
CA PHE A 113 21.46 -0.91 -5.92
C PHE A 113 20.39 -1.39 -4.91
N GLU A 114 20.81 -1.96 -3.78
CA GLU A 114 19.89 -2.41 -2.74
C GLU A 114 19.12 -1.26 -2.09
N SER A 115 19.74 -0.09 -1.89
CA SER A 115 19.04 1.07 -1.34
C SER A 115 18.02 1.63 -2.32
N VAL A 116 18.37 1.71 -3.61
CA VAL A 116 17.45 2.12 -4.69
C VAL A 116 16.30 1.12 -4.84
N LYS A 117 16.60 -0.19 -4.86
CA LYS A 117 15.62 -1.28 -4.95
C LYS A 117 14.60 -1.20 -3.83
N ARG A 118 15.04 -1.03 -2.59
CA ARG A 118 14.12 -0.86 -1.47
C ARG A 118 13.28 0.40 -1.61
N ALA A 119 13.93 1.54 -1.87
CA ALA A 119 13.28 2.84 -1.94
C ALA A 119 12.17 2.92 -2.99
N TYR A 120 12.31 2.18 -4.10
CA TYR A 120 11.33 2.11 -5.18
C TYR A 120 10.53 0.81 -5.23
N GLY A 121 10.85 -0.14 -4.36
CA GLY A 121 10.14 -1.40 -4.20
C GLY A 121 9.26 -1.35 -2.96
N ARG A 122 9.45 -2.32 -2.06
CA ARG A 122 8.64 -2.50 -0.84
C ARG A 122 8.49 -1.28 0.06
N ASP A 123 9.42 -0.33 0.02
CA ASP A 123 9.35 0.82 0.89
C ASP A 123 8.51 1.96 0.26
N LEU A 124 8.37 2.00 -1.08
CA LEU A 124 7.87 3.15 -1.85
C LEU A 124 6.56 3.75 -1.33
N ALA A 125 5.62 2.89 -0.93
CA ALA A 125 4.35 3.31 -0.34
C ALA A 125 4.54 4.12 0.95
N ARG A 126 5.39 3.62 1.86
CA ARG A 126 5.81 4.32 3.08
C ARG A 126 6.55 5.61 2.73
N ASN A 127 7.35 5.64 1.66
CA ASN A 127 8.03 6.87 1.23
C ASN A 127 7.04 7.98 0.98
N ILE A 128 6.07 7.73 0.13
CA ILE A 128 5.19 8.79 -0.30
C ILE A 128 4.27 9.20 0.85
N SER A 129 3.75 8.25 1.63
CA SER A 129 2.84 8.55 2.75
C SER A 129 3.49 9.33 3.90
N THR A 130 4.81 9.21 4.08
CA THR A 130 5.57 9.91 5.12
C THR A 130 6.29 11.17 4.64
N GLY A 131 6.00 11.62 3.40
CA GLY A 131 6.62 12.83 2.83
C GLY A 131 8.11 12.66 2.46
N TRP A 132 8.58 11.42 2.33
CA TRP A 132 9.99 10.97 2.23
C TRP A 132 10.76 11.48 0.98
N ARG A 133 10.24 12.40 0.16
CA ARG A 133 10.96 12.86 -1.04
C ARG A 133 11.13 14.36 -1.17
N ILE A 134 11.69 14.94 -0.13
CA ILE A 134 12.58 16.08 -0.34
C ILE A 134 13.96 15.68 0.23
N TYR A 135 14.93 15.47 -0.67
CA TYR A 135 16.37 15.39 -0.39
C TYR A 135 17.01 14.04 0.02
N THR A 136 16.43 12.88 -0.31
CA THR A 136 17.16 11.60 -0.14
C THR A 136 18.12 11.34 -1.29
N ARG A 137 19.23 10.66 -1.00
CA ARG A 137 20.26 10.33 -2.00
C ARG A 137 19.73 9.42 -3.12
N GLU A 138 18.82 8.48 -2.82
CA GLU A 138 18.17 7.60 -3.80
C GLU A 138 17.23 8.38 -4.74
N MET A 139 16.57 9.43 -4.23
CA MET A 139 15.78 10.35 -5.05
C MET A 139 16.66 11.13 -6.01
N TYR A 140 17.73 11.76 -5.50
CA TYR A 140 18.66 12.48 -6.37
C TYR A 140 19.26 11.59 -7.45
N PHE A 141 19.60 10.35 -7.10
CA PHE A 141 20.04 9.36 -8.08
C PHE A 141 18.98 9.13 -9.16
N ALA A 142 17.72 8.93 -8.79
CA ALA A 142 16.67 8.61 -9.77
C ALA A 142 16.32 9.77 -10.70
N TYR A 143 16.28 11.01 -10.20
CA TYR A 143 16.15 12.19 -11.04
C TYR A 143 17.32 12.27 -12.03
N TRP A 144 18.54 12.17 -11.53
CA TRP A 144 19.73 12.16 -12.38
C TRP A 144 19.71 10.99 -13.38
N TYR A 145 19.23 9.81 -12.97
CA TYR A 145 19.14 8.62 -13.81
C TYR A 145 18.12 8.80 -14.94
N GLY A 146 16.97 9.43 -14.67
CA GLY A 146 15.98 9.77 -15.69
C GLY A 146 16.57 10.65 -16.79
N ASP A 147 17.33 11.69 -16.40
CA ASP A 147 18.03 12.57 -17.34
C ASP A 147 19.19 11.86 -18.08
N TYR A 148 19.94 11.03 -17.35
CA TYR A 148 21.01 10.21 -17.91
C TYR A 148 20.48 9.25 -19.00
N LYS A 149 19.30 8.65 -18.77
CA LYS A 149 18.64 7.72 -19.69
C LYS A 149 18.01 8.44 -20.88
N SER A 150 17.45 9.63 -20.68
CA SER A 150 16.87 10.44 -21.76
C SER A 150 17.92 11.08 -22.68
N GLY A 151 19.20 10.98 -22.33
CA GLY A 151 20.29 11.57 -23.10
C GLY A 151 20.45 13.07 -22.89
N ILE A 152 19.74 13.65 -21.90
CA ILE A 152 19.96 15.02 -21.44
C ILE A 152 21.34 15.04 -20.76
N LYS A 153 22.34 15.50 -21.50
CA LYS A 153 23.71 15.60 -21.00
C LYS A 153 23.76 16.73 -19.98
N TYR A 154 23.92 16.39 -18.70
CA TYR A 154 24.57 17.29 -17.76
C TYR A 154 25.97 17.57 -18.31
N GLY A 155 26.21 18.84 -18.66
CA GLY A 155 27.49 19.33 -19.16
C GLY A 155 28.64 18.91 -18.25
N ALA A 156 29.79 18.69 -18.88
CA ALA A 156 31.07 18.40 -18.25
C ALA A 156 31.43 19.39 -17.13
#